data_AF-A0A4Q7G726-F1
#
_entry.id   AF-A0A4Q7G726-F1
#
_cell.length_a   1.000
_cell.length_b   1.000
_cell.length_c   1.000
_cell.angle_alpha   90.00
_cell.angle_beta   90.00
_cell.angle_gamma   90.00
#
_symmetry.space_group_name_H-M   'P 1'
#
loop_
_entity.id
_entity.type
_entity.pdbx_description
1 polymer ?
#
loop_
_entity_poly.entity_id
_entity_poly.type
_entity_poly.pdbx_seq_one_letter_code
_entity_poly.pdbx_strand_id
1 'polypeptide(L)'
;MTTRKIISEWLLEPGTGKAIELLKGQILRIEQVEGGQCADFNCFNLHDYKEFMHCGRTRTVHGFHPSKGTFMWSAPPRERAMLYILEDTVGRNDVLFPRCSAYVYEAAYGFSVHTNCHDIQAEAQREYGLTPDDVHDSFNLFMCTGVDADGHAYMTRQTTKPGDYVDLLALMDVLAVPNVCGADVMKTSNFALKPLKLTVFEATEAALASVPKTPVLASQRTPKDFRNPIIKSDRALRRDPDYKPEFPNTPIVLTELPITLTAEEIAMFNAVKLTDIYGDDDAAALRDILFSWWEERFLQAHAGAPAIEA
;
A
#
# COMPACT_ATOMS: atom_id res chain seq x y z
N MET A 1 -3.91 -16.19 -25.23
CA MET A 1 -3.35 -15.92 -23.90
C MET A 1 -3.83 -17.05 -22.99
N THR A 2 -2.93 -17.83 -22.41
CA THR A 2 -3.31 -18.89 -21.45
C THR A 2 -3.79 -18.22 -20.18
N THR A 3 -5.07 -18.39 -19.85
CA THR A 3 -5.68 -17.85 -18.63
C THR A 3 -5.00 -18.46 -17.40
N ARG A 4 -4.52 -17.63 -16.47
CA ARG A 4 -3.94 -18.11 -15.20
C ARG A 4 -5.03 -18.75 -14.35
N LYS A 5 -4.72 -19.84 -13.65
CA LYS A 5 -5.68 -20.50 -12.74
C LYS A 5 -5.79 -19.70 -11.45
N ILE A 6 -7.00 -19.32 -11.08
CA ILE A 6 -7.32 -18.66 -9.81
C ILE A 6 -7.26 -19.68 -8.67
N ILE A 7 -6.62 -19.30 -7.57
CA ILE A 7 -6.54 -20.08 -6.32
C ILE A 7 -7.55 -19.52 -5.31
N SER A 8 -7.59 -18.20 -5.14
CA SER A 8 -8.45 -17.53 -4.17
C SER A 8 -8.67 -16.05 -4.52
N GLU A 9 -9.75 -15.48 -3.99
CA GLU A 9 -10.14 -14.08 -4.21
C GLU A 9 -10.69 -13.45 -2.93
N TRP A 10 -10.44 -12.15 -2.77
CA TRP A 10 -11.00 -11.32 -1.69
C TRP A 10 -11.39 -9.95 -2.22
N LEU A 11 -12.43 -9.37 -1.63
CA LEU A 11 -12.75 -7.95 -1.74
C LEU A 11 -12.38 -7.32 -0.38
N LEU A 12 -11.47 -6.35 -0.39
CA LEU A 12 -11.14 -5.58 0.79
C LEU A 12 -11.98 -4.31 0.82
N GLU A 13 -12.74 -4.13 1.88
CA GLU A 13 -13.51 -2.92 2.14
C GLU A 13 -12.61 -1.81 2.70
N PRO A 14 -13.01 -0.52 2.57
CA PRO A 14 -12.37 0.60 3.26
C PRO A 14 -12.03 0.32 4.72
N GLY A 15 -10.80 0.62 5.12
CA GLY A 15 -10.30 0.40 6.49
C GLY A 15 -9.93 -1.05 6.82
N THR A 16 -9.87 -1.95 5.83
CA THR A 16 -9.55 -3.36 6.06
C THR A 16 -8.27 -3.81 5.33
N GLY A 17 -7.70 -4.93 5.79
CA GLY A 17 -6.52 -5.58 5.21
C GLY A 17 -6.63 -7.10 5.25
N LYS A 18 -5.68 -7.80 4.63
CA LYS A 18 -5.64 -9.26 4.66
C LYS A 18 -4.23 -9.81 4.63
N ALA A 19 -3.89 -10.69 5.55
CA ALA A 19 -2.69 -11.51 5.46
C ALA A 19 -2.96 -12.77 4.62
N ILE A 20 -2.08 -13.01 3.64
CA ILE A 20 -2.23 -14.05 2.60
C ILE A 20 -0.94 -14.85 2.53
N GLU A 21 -1.03 -16.16 2.75
CA GLU A 21 0.04 -17.09 2.36
C GLU A 21 0.15 -17.10 0.83
N LEU A 22 1.26 -16.59 0.31
CA LEU A 22 1.57 -16.60 -1.11
C LEU A 22 2.80 -17.49 -1.32
N LEU A 23 2.55 -18.71 -1.79
CA LEU A 23 3.59 -19.70 -1.99
C LEU A 23 4.46 -19.35 -3.20
N LYS A 24 5.71 -19.82 -3.19
CA LYS A 24 6.64 -19.63 -4.30
C LYS A 24 6.01 -20.07 -5.63
N GLY A 25 6.07 -19.18 -6.62
CA GLY A 25 5.48 -19.39 -7.94
C GLY A 25 3.99 -19.07 -8.03
N GLN A 26 3.38 -18.52 -6.98
CA GLN A 26 2.06 -17.91 -7.04
C GLN A 26 2.16 -16.41 -7.31
N ILE A 27 1.08 -15.84 -7.85
CA ILE A 27 0.96 -14.41 -8.17
C ILE A 27 -0.16 -13.82 -7.33
N LEU A 28 0.12 -12.75 -6.60
CA LEU A 28 -0.91 -11.92 -5.98
C LEU A 28 -1.18 -10.72 -6.91
N ARG A 29 -2.41 -10.61 -7.37
CA ARG A 29 -2.94 -9.41 -8.02
C ARG A 29 -3.63 -8.53 -7.00
N ILE A 30 -3.33 -7.25 -7.06
CA ILE A 30 -4.02 -6.19 -6.34
C ILE A 30 -4.63 -5.27 -7.40
N GLU A 31 -5.95 -5.18 -7.42
CA GLU A 31 -6.74 -4.58 -8.51
C GLU A 31 -7.71 -3.52 -7.99
N GLN A 32 -7.81 -2.42 -8.73
CA GLN A 32 -8.75 -1.33 -8.50
C GLN A 32 -10.17 -1.78 -8.84
N VAL A 33 -11.09 -1.67 -7.89
CA VAL A 33 -12.52 -1.91 -8.16
C VAL A 33 -13.13 -0.68 -8.85
N GLU A 34 -12.92 0.49 -8.25
CA GLU A 34 -13.46 1.77 -8.74
C GLU A 34 -12.38 2.71 -9.30
N GLY A 35 -11.11 2.48 -8.97
CA GLY A 35 -10.01 3.40 -9.30
C GLY A 35 -9.80 4.47 -8.23
N GLY A 36 -8.62 5.09 -8.22
CA GLY A 36 -8.30 6.16 -7.29
C GLY A 36 -8.13 5.73 -5.83
N GLN A 37 -7.69 4.49 -5.55
CA GLN A 37 -7.40 3.99 -4.20
C GLN A 37 -5.94 3.53 -4.06
N CYS A 38 -5.23 3.99 -3.03
CA CYS A 38 -3.93 3.42 -2.66
C CYS A 38 -4.04 2.10 -1.91
N ALA A 39 -3.04 1.24 -2.05
CA ALA A 39 -2.85 0.09 -1.16
C ALA A 39 -1.51 0.19 -0.45
N ASP A 40 -1.51 -0.05 0.86
CA ASP A 40 -0.27 -0.27 1.60
C ASP A 40 0.03 -1.78 1.61
N PHE A 41 1.32 -2.13 1.62
CA PHE A 41 1.74 -3.52 1.50
C PHE A 41 2.93 -3.85 2.40
N ASN A 42 2.82 -4.94 3.15
CA ASN A 42 3.90 -5.57 3.91
C ASN A 42 4.11 -7.01 3.45
N CYS A 43 5.33 -7.52 3.61
CA CYS A 43 5.71 -8.84 3.14
C CYS A 43 6.80 -9.46 3.99
N PHE A 44 6.54 -10.67 4.47
CA PHE A 44 7.43 -11.43 5.34
C PHE A 44 7.75 -12.78 4.69
N ASN A 45 8.93 -13.34 4.91
CA ASN A 45 9.18 -14.74 4.60
C ASN A 45 8.30 -15.60 5.52
N LEU A 46 7.51 -16.50 4.92
CA LEU A 46 6.52 -17.31 5.66
C LEU A 46 7.18 -18.20 6.72
N HIS A 47 8.43 -18.61 6.51
CA HIS A 47 9.17 -19.52 7.38
C HIS A 47 10.09 -18.80 8.36
N ASP A 48 10.18 -17.48 8.28
CA ASP A 48 11.11 -16.64 9.05
C ASP A 48 10.71 -15.17 8.96
N TYR A 49 9.76 -14.74 9.81
CA TYR A 49 9.22 -13.39 9.75
C TYR A 49 10.27 -12.28 10.04
N LYS A 50 11.44 -12.63 10.58
CA LYS A 50 12.57 -11.68 10.72
C LYS A 50 13.26 -11.40 9.38
N GLU A 51 12.91 -12.11 8.32
CA GLU A 51 13.15 -11.72 6.94
C GLU A 51 11.89 -11.07 6.38
N PHE A 52 11.90 -9.74 6.26
CA PHE A 52 10.80 -8.97 5.70
C PHE A 52 11.30 -8.03 4.60
N MET A 53 10.37 -7.51 3.81
CA MET A 53 10.66 -6.59 2.71
C MET A 53 11.34 -5.32 3.22
N HIS A 54 12.37 -4.88 2.50
CA HIS A 54 13.18 -3.72 2.84
C HIS A 54 13.04 -2.64 1.76
N CYS A 55 12.06 -1.75 1.98
CA CYS A 55 11.76 -0.63 1.07
C CYS A 55 13.01 0.22 0.78
N GLY A 56 13.89 0.43 1.76
CA GLY A 56 15.16 1.14 1.58
C GLY A 56 16.09 0.49 0.53
N ARG A 57 16.25 -0.84 0.55
CA ARG A 57 17.07 -1.53 -0.47
C ARG A 57 16.39 -1.51 -1.84
N THR A 58 15.09 -1.77 -1.89
CA THR A 58 14.31 -1.68 -3.12
C THR A 58 14.46 -0.30 -3.75
N ARG A 59 14.35 0.76 -2.94
CA ARG A 59 14.54 2.15 -3.34
C ARG A 59 15.91 2.43 -3.95
N THR A 60 16.98 1.97 -3.30
CA THR A 60 18.35 2.19 -3.82
C THR A 60 18.60 1.46 -5.14
N VAL A 61 17.99 0.29 -5.35
CA VAL A 61 18.22 -0.54 -6.55
C VAL A 61 17.29 -0.16 -7.70
N HIS A 62 16.04 0.21 -7.42
CA HIS A 62 14.99 0.39 -8.42
C HIS A 62 14.41 1.81 -8.48
N GLY A 63 14.91 2.73 -7.66
CA GLY A 63 14.38 4.10 -7.56
C GLY A 63 13.16 4.21 -6.64
N PHE A 64 12.57 5.41 -6.56
CA PHE A 64 11.44 5.69 -5.67
C PHE A 64 10.13 5.00 -6.09
N HIS A 65 10.00 4.67 -7.38
CA HIS A 65 8.78 4.11 -7.95
C HIS A 65 8.99 2.74 -8.62
N PRO A 66 9.14 1.66 -7.83
CA PRO A 66 9.27 0.32 -8.38
C PRO A 66 8.05 -0.03 -9.24
N SER A 67 8.27 -0.61 -10.42
CA SER A 67 7.22 -1.02 -11.34
C SER A 67 7.58 -2.35 -12.01
N LYS A 68 6.89 -2.72 -13.09
CA LYS A 68 7.13 -3.93 -13.88
C LYS A 68 8.63 -4.17 -14.11
N GLY A 69 9.10 -5.36 -13.77
CA GLY A 69 10.50 -5.73 -13.92
C GLY A 69 11.39 -5.49 -12.69
N THR A 70 10.83 -4.98 -11.59
CA THR A 70 11.58 -4.72 -10.36
C THR A 70 11.44 -5.85 -9.34
N PHE A 71 12.47 -6.01 -8.50
CA PHE A 71 12.48 -6.97 -7.39
C PHE A 71 12.21 -6.26 -6.08
N MET A 72 11.39 -6.88 -5.22
CA MET A 72 11.25 -6.45 -3.84
C MET A 72 12.21 -7.24 -2.98
N TRP A 73 13.15 -6.55 -2.33
CA TRP A 73 14.27 -7.18 -1.61
C TRP A 73 13.98 -7.35 -0.13
N SER A 74 14.47 -8.42 0.48
CA SER A 74 14.45 -8.60 1.94
C SER A 74 15.54 -7.80 2.65
N ALA A 75 15.35 -7.54 3.94
CA ALA A 75 16.33 -6.84 4.78
C ALA A 75 17.64 -7.64 4.97
N PRO A 76 18.77 -6.96 5.26
CA PRO A 76 19.94 -7.61 5.81
C PRO A 76 19.59 -8.41 7.08
N PRO A 77 20.24 -9.55 7.33
CA PRO A 77 21.44 -10.04 6.66
C PRO A 77 21.18 -10.89 5.41
N ARG A 78 19.91 -11.12 5.03
CA ARG A 78 19.56 -12.08 3.98
C ARG A 78 19.58 -11.47 2.60
N GLU A 79 19.06 -10.26 2.40
CA GLU A 79 19.11 -9.50 1.15
C GLU A 79 18.82 -10.30 -0.13
N ARG A 80 17.64 -10.93 -0.18
CA ARG A 80 17.20 -11.76 -1.30
C ARG A 80 15.93 -11.19 -1.91
N ALA A 81 15.71 -11.43 -3.20
CA ALA A 81 14.46 -11.06 -3.84
C ALA A 81 13.31 -11.93 -3.30
N MET A 82 12.28 -11.28 -2.74
CA MET A 82 11.08 -11.91 -2.20
C MET A 82 9.96 -11.97 -3.24
N LEU A 83 9.75 -10.84 -3.91
CA LEU A 83 8.72 -10.66 -4.94
C LEU A 83 9.32 -10.08 -6.21
N TYR A 84 8.64 -10.30 -7.33
CA TYR A 84 8.92 -9.67 -8.62
C TYR A 84 7.64 -9.05 -9.19
N ILE A 85 7.70 -7.79 -9.61
CA ILE A 85 6.56 -7.13 -10.25
C ILE A 85 6.48 -7.63 -11.70
N LEU A 86 5.57 -8.58 -11.95
CA LEU A 86 5.37 -9.18 -13.28
C LEU A 86 4.68 -8.22 -14.23
N GLU A 87 3.69 -7.50 -13.73
CA GLU A 87 2.88 -6.55 -14.48
C GLU A 87 2.47 -5.41 -13.55
N ASP A 88 2.45 -4.21 -14.10
CA ASP A 88 1.97 -3.01 -13.46
C ASP A 88 1.37 -2.14 -14.57
N THR A 89 0.06 -1.97 -14.52
CA THR A 89 -0.72 -1.25 -15.54
C THR A 89 -0.62 0.27 -15.40
N VAL A 90 -0.12 0.76 -14.27
CA VAL A 90 -0.15 2.18 -13.91
C VAL A 90 1.26 2.78 -13.87
N GLY A 91 2.23 2.04 -13.34
CA GLY A 91 3.60 2.52 -13.18
C GLY A 91 3.78 3.53 -12.05
N ARG A 92 2.86 3.54 -11.08
CA ARG A 92 2.85 4.46 -9.95
C ARG A 92 2.79 3.66 -8.65
N ASN A 93 3.94 3.25 -8.13
CA ASN A 93 4.04 2.72 -6.78
C ASN A 93 5.13 3.50 -6.05
N ASP A 94 5.21 3.40 -4.73
CA ASP A 94 6.11 4.21 -3.93
C ASP A 94 6.79 3.40 -2.82
N VAL A 95 8.08 3.68 -2.62
CA VAL A 95 8.89 3.21 -1.48
C VAL A 95 9.61 4.39 -0.79
N LEU A 96 9.10 5.61 -0.98
CA LEU A 96 9.64 6.83 -0.39
C LEU A 96 8.91 7.19 0.90
N PHE A 97 7.57 7.25 0.84
CA PHE A 97 6.72 7.64 1.95
C PHE A 97 6.51 6.48 2.93
N PRO A 98 6.46 6.77 4.24
CA PRO A 98 6.05 5.77 5.22
C PRO A 98 4.54 5.51 5.11
N ARG A 99 4.09 4.47 5.81
CA ARG A 99 2.66 4.25 6.08
C ARG A 99 2.08 5.36 6.96
N CYS A 100 0.80 5.67 6.80
CA CYS A 100 0.11 6.56 7.73
C CYS A 100 -0.11 5.89 9.10
N SER A 101 -0.28 6.71 10.14
CA SER A 101 -0.45 6.25 11.53
C SER A 101 -1.32 7.23 12.32
N ALA A 102 -1.93 6.78 13.42
CA ALA A 102 -2.70 7.63 14.31
C ALA A 102 -1.95 8.91 14.74
N TYR A 103 -0.65 8.80 15.01
CA TYR A 103 0.20 9.95 15.34
C TYR A 103 0.20 11.03 14.24
N VAL A 104 0.38 10.64 12.98
CA VAL A 104 0.37 11.60 11.87
C VAL A 104 -1.00 12.25 11.71
N TYR A 105 -2.08 11.48 11.86
CA TYR A 105 -3.43 12.04 11.77
C TYR A 105 -3.73 13.06 12.87
N GLU A 106 -3.32 12.79 14.09
CA GLU A 106 -3.52 13.76 15.18
C GLU A 106 -2.58 14.96 15.04
N ALA A 107 -1.28 14.72 14.85
CA ALA A 107 -0.26 15.77 14.91
C ALA A 107 -0.23 16.68 13.67
N ALA A 108 -0.53 16.15 12.48
CA ALA A 108 -0.55 16.93 11.24
C ALA A 108 -1.95 17.40 10.85
N TYR A 109 -2.99 16.64 11.20
CA TYR A 109 -4.34 16.85 10.66
C TYR A 109 -5.40 17.13 11.74
N GLY A 110 -5.06 17.01 13.03
CA GLY A 110 -5.99 17.25 14.14
C GLY A 110 -7.07 16.17 14.32
N PHE A 111 -6.92 15.00 13.69
CA PHE A 111 -7.86 13.89 13.81
C PHE A 111 -7.39 12.87 14.84
N SER A 112 -7.93 12.96 16.07
CA SER A 112 -7.62 12.02 17.16
C SER A 112 -8.25 10.62 16.98
N VAL A 113 -9.17 10.47 16.02
CA VAL A 113 -9.80 9.20 15.64
C VAL A 113 -9.85 9.13 14.12
N HIS A 114 -9.02 8.28 13.52
CA HIS A 114 -8.95 8.09 12.07
C HIS A 114 -8.44 6.70 11.71
N THR A 115 -8.99 6.10 10.64
CA THR A 115 -8.43 4.85 10.10
C THR A 115 -7.04 5.11 9.49
N ASN A 116 -6.10 4.18 9.64
CA ASN A 116 -4.73 4.37 9.17
C ASN A 116 -4.07 3.03 8.85
N CYS A 117 -3.10 3.04 7.93
CA CYS A 117 -2.47 1.82 7.43
C CYS A 117 -1.71 1.04 8.51
N HIS A 118 -1.08 1.72 9.48
CA HIS A 118 -0.36 1.02 10.54
C HIS A 118 -1.29 0.11 11.36
N ASP A 119 -2.44 0.64 11.80
CA ASP A 119 -3.40 -0.11 12.61
C ASP A 119 -4.05 -1.24 11.78
N ILE A 120 -4.39 -0.96 10.52
CA ILE A 120 -4.98 -1.96 9.62
C ILE A 120 -3.98 -3.10 9.36
N GLN A 121 -2.71 -2.79 9.11
CA GLN A 121 -1.65 -3.78 8.92
C GLN A 121 -1.45 -4.63 10.17
N ALA A 122 -1.35 -3.99 11.33
CA ALA A 122 -1.16 -4.66 12.61
C ALA A 122 -2.27 -5.68 12.90
N GLU A 123 -3.52 -5.31 12.61
CA GLU A 123 -4.67 -6.21 12.75
C GLU A 123 -4.66 -7.33 11.70
N ALA A 124 -4.41 -7.02 10.43
CA ALA A 124 -4.39 -8.02 9.37
C ALA A 124 -3.33 -9.11 9.60
N GLN A 125 -2.14 -8.73 10.06
CA GLN A 125 -1.05 -9.67 10.32
C GLN A 125 -1.20 -10.44 11.64
N ARG A 126 -2.08 -9.99 12.54
CA ARG A 126 -2.40 -10.68 13.81
C ARG A 126 -2.93 -12.09 13.57
N GLU A 127 -3.58 -12.34 12.43
CA GLU A 127 -4.01 -13.68 11.99
C GLU A 127 -2.85 -14.70 11.98
N TYR A 128 -1.59 -14.25 11.91
CA TYR A 128 -0.39 -15.11 11.92
C TYR A 128 0.49 -14.91 13.15
N GLY A 129 -0.04 -14.28 14.21
CA GLY A 129 0.66 -14.05 15.48
C GLY A 129 1.70 -12.92 15.45
N LEU A 130 1.76 -12.13 14.37
CA LEU A 130 2.57 -10.92 14.31
C LEU A 130 1.94 -9.82 15.19
N THR A 131 2.79 -8.90 15.64
CA THR A 131 2.42 -7.80 16.54
C THR A 131 2.54 -6.46 15.83
N PRO A 132 1.97 -5.37 16.36
CA PRO A 132 2.12 -4.04 15.77
C PRO A 132 3.59 -3.64 15.52
N ASP A 133 4.52 -4.07 16.36
CA ASP A 133 5.96 -3.82 16.20
C ASP A 133 6.62 -4.51 15.00
N ASP A 134 5.95 -5.50 14.41
CA ASP A 134 6.45 -6.20 13.22
C ASP A 134 6.07 -5.47 11.92
N VAL A 135 5.15 -4.49 11.96
CA VAL A 135 4.80 -3.69 10.78
C VAL A 135 6.02 -2.89 10.32
N HIS A 136 6.50 -3.17 9.12
CA HIS A 136 7.64 -2.48 8.51
C HIS A 136 7.18 -1.34 7.58
N ASP A 137 8.13 -0.56 7.04
CA ASP A 137 7.84 0.50 6.06
C ASP A 137 7.02 -0.06 4.89
N SER A 138 6.01 0.68 4.45
CA SER A 138 5.07 0.21 3.43
C SER A 138 5.66 0.30 2.03
N PHE A 139 5.29 -0.67 1.19
CA PHE A 139 5.30 -0.50 -0.25
C PHE A 139 3.93 0.02 -0.67
N ASN A 140 3.87 1.28 -1.09
CA ASN A 140 2.61 1.96 -1.36
C ASN A 140 2.24 1.79 -2.84
N LEU A 141 1.35 0.85 -3.12
CA LEU A 141 0.86 0.57 -4.46
C LEU A 141 -0.10 1.67 -4.91
N PHE A 142 -0.02 2.02 -6.18
CA PHE A 142 -0.79 3.08 -6.82
C PHE A 142 -0.45 4.50 -6.37
N MET A 143 0.26 4.70 -5.25
CA MET A 143 0.56 6.02 -4.67
C MET A 143 1.35 6.95 -5.61
N CYS A 144 0.72 8.03 -6.06
CA CYS A 144 1.33 9.05 -6.90
C CYS A 144 2.17 10.03 -6.08
N THR A 145 3.48 9.81 -6.04
CA THR A 145 4.45 10.64 -5.29
C THR A 145 5.55 11.20 -6.18
N GLY A 146 6.31 12.16 -5.66
CA GLY A 146 7.51 12.67 -6.32
C GLY A 146 8.42 13.40 -5.34
N VAL A 147 9.55 13.89 -5.88
CA VAL A 147 10.51 14.74 -5.16
C VAL A 147 10.71 15.99 -6.01
N ASP A 148 10.56 17.16 -5.40
CA ASP A 148 10.76 18.44 -6.09
C ASP A 148 12.26 18.79 -6.27
N ALA A 149 12.54 19.95 -6.87
CA ALA A 149 13.89 20.40 -7.15
C ALA A 149 14.73 20.71 -5.90
N ASP A 150 14.06 21.00 -4.77
CA ASP A 150 14.70 21.28 -3.49
C ASP A 150 14.89 20.00 -2.64
N GLY A 151 14.38 18.86 -3.13
CA GLY A 151 14.51 17.56 -2.48
C GLY A 151 13.34 17.23 -1.54
N HIS A 152 12.25 18.00 -1.56
CA HIS A 152 11.07 17.70 -0.75
C HIS A 152 10.17 16.67 -1.45
N ALA A 153 9.74 15.68 -0.67
CA ALA A 153 8.77 14.71 -1.13
C ALA A 153 7.38 15.35 -1.20
N TYR A 154 6.63 15.06 -2.26
CA TYR A 154 5.24 15.48 -2.42
C TYR A 154 4.36 14.32 -2.86
N MET A 155 3.07 14.50 -2.66
CA MET A 155 2.03 13.56 -3.06
C MET A 155 1.00 14.28 -3.94
N THR A 156 0.47 13.59 -4.93
CA THR A 156 -0.56 14.11 -5.83
C THR A 156 -1.67 13.08 -6.04
N ARG A 157 -2.70 13.50 -6.76
CA ARG A 157 -3.89 12.69 -7.03
C ARG A 157 -3.53 11.40 -7.78
N GLN A 158 -4.26 10.35 -7.45
CA GLN A 158 -4.28 9.09 -8.17
C GLN A 158 -4.85 9.26 -9.57
N THR A 159 -4.37 8.44 -10.50
CA THR A 159 -4.88 8.38 -11.88
C THR A 159 -5.42 7.00 -12.25
N THR A 160 -5.51 6.08 -11.28
CA THR A 160 -5.94 4.70 -11.53
C THR A 160 -7.43 4.62 -11.81
N LYS A 161 -7.80 3.65 -12.64
CA LYS A 161 -9.16 3.39 -13.13
C LYS A 161 -9.63 2.00 -12.70
N PRO A 162 -10.94 1.70 -12.79
CA PRO A 162 -11.44 0.34 -12.61
C PRO A 162 -10.67 -0.67 -13.46
N GLY A 163 -10.20 -1.75 -12.84
CA GLY A 163 -9.45 -2.82 -13.49
C GLY A 163 -7.94 -2.56 -13.68
N ASP A 164 -7.41 -1.40 -13.28
CA ASP A 164 -5.96 -1.24 -13.14
C ASP A 164 -5.45 -2.14 -12.01
N TYR A 165 -4.30 -2.79 -12.21
CA TYR A 165 -3.72 -3.75 -11.28
C TYR A 165 -2.19 -3.79 -11.28
N VAL A 166 -1.66 -4.40 -10.21
CA VAL A 166 -0.27 -4.85 -10.08
C VAL A 166 -0.26 -6.35 -9.79
N ASP A 167 0.59 -7.10 -10.50
CA ASP A 167 0.84 -8.53 -10.30
C ASP A 167 2.20 -8.77 -9.63
N LEU A 168 2.19 -9.30 -8.41
CA LEU A 168 3.37 -9.64 -7.61
C LEU A 168 3.60 -11.15 -7.62
N LEU A 169 4.69 -11.60 -8.24
CA LEU A 169 5.10 -13.01 -8.22
C LEU A 169 5.97 -13.33 -7.02
N ALA A 170 5.60 -14.35 -6.25
CA ALA A 170 6.39 -14.86 -5.15
C ALA A 170 7.61 -15.68 -5.61
N LEU A 171 8.81 -15.25 -5.22
CA LEU A 171 10.08 -15.94 -5.51
C LEU A 171 10.51 -16.89 -4.37
N MET A 172 9.85 -16.77 -3.23
CA MET A 172 9.90 -17.64 -2.06
C MET A 172 8.50 -17.66 -1.43
N ASP A 173 8.25 -18.56 -0.48
CA ASP A 173 6.99 -18.53 0.26
C ASP A 173 6.97 -17.30 1.17
N VAL A 174 5.93 -16.48 1.03
CA VAL A 174 5.78 -15.23 1.77
C VAL A 174 4.41 -15.12 2.42
N LEU A 175 4.35 -14.36 3.50
CA LEU A 175 3.13 -13.79 4.01
C LEU A 175 2.99 -12.39 3.42
N ALA A 176 2.08 -12.23 2.46
CA ALA A 176 1.76 -10.96 1.82
C ALA A 176 0.60 -10.28 2.56
N VAL A 177 0.73 -9.00 2.90
CA VAL A 177 -0.27 -8.28 3.70
C VAL A 177 -0.63 -6.96 3.02
N PRO A 178 -1.50 -6.98 1.99
CA PRO A 178 -2.11 -5.77 1.44
C PRO A 178 -3.22 -5.22 2.36
N ASN A 179 -3.38 -3.90 2.38
CA ASN A 179 -4.54 -3.24 2.95
C ASN A 179 -5.03 -2.06 2.09
N VAL A 180 -6.30 -1.71 2.25
CA VAL A 180 -6.87 -0.47 1.69
C VAL A 180 -6.31 0.70 2.50
N CYS A 181 -5.61 1.63 1.84
CA CYS A 181 -5.08 2.81 2.51
C CYS A 181 -6.21 3.65 3.12
N GLY A 182 -6.08 4.04 4.39
CA GLY A 182 -7.08 4.77 5.15
C GLY A 182 -7.08 6.29 4.96
N ALA A 183 -6.43 6.81 3.92
CA ALA A 183 -6.25 8.25 3.71
C ALA A 183 -7.32 8.88 2.81
N ASP A 184 -8.30 9.57 3.42
CA ASP A 184 -9.37 10.34 2.75
C ASP A 184 -9.31 11.85 3.00
N VAL A 185 -8.38 12.33 3.83
CA VAL A 185 -8.11 13.77 4.02
C VAL A 185 -6.88 14.25 3.24
N MET A 186 -6.32 13.37 2.39
CA MET A 186 -5.15 13.62 1.55
C MET A 186 -5.41 13.20 0.11
N LYS A 187 -4.61 13.74 -0.82
CA LYS A 187 -4.65 13.38 -2.25
C LYS A 187 -4.33 11.90 -2.54
N THR A 188 -3.82 11.15 -1.57
CA THR A 188 -3.40 9.74 -1.64
C THR A 188 -4.44 8.84 -2.32
N SER A 189 -5.71 8.94 -1.92
CA SER A 189 -6.83 8.18 -2.49
C SER A 189 -7.92 9.12 -3.01
N ASN A 190 -7.53 10.28 -3.53
CA ASN A 190 -8.46 11.30 -4.06
C ASN A 190 -9.60 11.63 -3.07
N PHE A 191 -9.24 11.76 -1.79
CA PHE A 191 -10.16 12.13 -0.70
C PHE A 191 -11.37 11.19 -0.52
N ALA A 192 -11.26 9.92 -0.92
CA ALA A 192 -12.32 8.95 -0.79
C ALA A 192 -11.77 7.52 -0.71
N LEU A 193 -12.18 6.77 0.31
CA LEU A 193 -11.81 5.37 0.48
C LEU A 193 -12.70 4.48 -0.38
N LYS A 194 -12.09 3.57 -1.13
CA LYS A 194 -12.77 2.65 -2.06
C LYS A 194 -12.21 1.24 -1.91
N PRO A 195 -12.97 0.20 -2.27
CA PRO A 195 -12.52 -1.17 -2.11
C PRO A 195 -11.40 -1.55 -3.10
N LEU A 196 -10.63 -2.57 -2.72
CA LEU A 196 -9.63 -3.21 -3.57
C LEU A 196 -9.95 -4.70 -3.73
N LYS A 197 -9.70 -5.24 -4.92
CA LYS A 197 -9.82 -6.67 -5.20
C LYS A 197 -8.46 -7.35 -5.13
N LEU A 198 -8.40 -8.48 -4.44
CA LEU A 198 -7.23 -9.34 -4.37
C LEU A 198 -7.52 -10.67 -5.07
N THR A 199 -6.60 -11.14 -5.90
CA THR A 199 -6.69 -12.47 -6.52
C THR A 199 -5.34 -13.16 -6.50
N VAL A 200 -5.31 -14.41 -6.02
CA VAL A 200 -4.12 -15.26 -6.09
C VAL A 200 -4.24 -16.21 -7.27
N PHE A 201 -3.18 -16.32 -8.06
CA PHE A 201 -3.08 -17.20 -9.23
C PHE A 201 -1.91 -18.17 -9.12
N GLU A 202 -2.03 -19.32 -9.78
CA GLU A 202 -0.86 -20.11 -10.17
C GLU A 202 -0.11 -19.38 -11.30
N ALA A 203 1.21 -19.20 -11.18
CA ALA A 203 2.00 -18.68 -12.29
C ALA A 203 2.11 -19.70 -13.42
N THR A 204 2.10 -19.21 -14.66
CA THR A 204 2.43 -20.04 -15.82
C THR A 204 3.94 -20.28 -15.89
N GLU A 205 4.37 -21.36 -16.55
CA GLU A 205 5.80 -21.62 -16.80
C GLU A 205 6.48 -20.43 -17.51
N ALA A 206 5.78 -19.78 -18.44
CA ALA A 206 6.29 -18.60 -19.13
C ALA A 206 6.51 -17.40 -18.18
N ALA A 207 5.61 -17.19 -17.21
CA ALA A 207 5.77 -16.13 -16.21
C ALA A 207 6.93 -16.42 -15.25
N LEU A 208 7.14 -17.69 -14.89
CA LEU A 208 8.29 -18.10 -14.08
C LEU A 208 9.61 -17.92 -14.85
N ALA A 209 9.62 -18.29 -16.13
CA ALA A 209 10.80 -18.19 -16.98
C ALA A 209 11.19 -16.76 -17.36
N SER A 210 10.25 -15.80 -17.28
CA SER A 210 10.53 -14.38 -17.59
C SER A 210 11.28 -13.65 -16.48
N VAL A 211 11.34 -14.22 -15.26
CA VAL A 211 12.03 -13.59 -14.12
C VAL A 211 13.54 -13.67 -14.31
N PRO A 212 14.26 -12.53 -14.29
CA PRO A 212 15.71 -12.54 -14.32
C PRO A 212 16.30 -13.28 -13.12
N LYS A 213 17.40 -14.01 -13.33
CA LYS A 213 18.13 -14.64 -12.21
C LYS A 213 18.85 -13.57 -11.41
N THR A 214 18.66 -13.58 -10.09
CA THR A 214 19.47 -12.77 -9.18
C THR A 214 20.83 -13.45 -8.93
N PRO A 215 21.92 -12.67 -8.78
CA PRO A 215 23.22 -13.24 -8.52
C PRO A 215 23.28 -13.87 -7.12
N VAL A 216 24.01 -14.98 -7.01
CA VAL A 216 24.42 -15.54 -5.71
C VAL A 216 25.85 -15.10 -5.46
N LEU A 217 26.04 -14.17 -4.54
CA LEU A 217 27.34 -13.58 -4.25
C LEU A 217 28.09 -14.42 -3.20
N ALA A 218 29.41 -14.51 -3.32
CA ALA A 218 30.26 -15.20 -2.34
C ALA A 218 30.18 -14.57 -0.94
N SER A 219 29.85 -13.27 -0.86
CA SER A 219 29.67 -12.52 0.38
C SER A 219 28.24 -12.59 0.93
N GLN A 220 27.30 -13.26 0.25
CA GLN A 220 25.92 -13.39 0.72
C GLN A 220 25.88 -14.21 2.00
N ARG A 221 25.48 -13.59 3.12
CA ARG A 221 25.44 -14.26 4.41
C ARG A 221 24.06 -14.83 4.68
N THR A 222 24.02 -15.89 5.48
CA THR A 222 22.81 -16.36 6.15
C THR A 222 23.04 -16.38 7.67
N PRO A 223 21.99 -16.52 8.50
CA PRO A 223 22.14 -16.57 9.95
C PRO A 223 23.22 -17.55 10.43
N LYS A 224 23.43 -18.68 9.73
CA LYS A 224 24.46 -19.68 10.04
C LYS A 224 25.90 -19.14 10.04
N ASP A 225 26.14 -18.04 9.32
CA ASP A 225 27.47 -17.46 9.18
C ASP A 225 27.82 -16.53 10.34
N PHE A 226 26.86 -16.21 11.22
CA PHE A 226 27.04 -15.32 12.36
C PHE A 226 27.30 -16.11 13.64
N ARG A 227 28.08 -15.51 14.57
CA ARG A 227 28.41 -16.14 15.88
C ARG A 227 27.16 -16.47 16.71
N ASN A 228 26.10 -15.70 16.55
CA ASN A 228 24.77 -16.03 17.05
C ASN A 228 23.86 -16.33 15.86
N PRO A 229 23.74 -17.61 15.45
CA PRO A 229 22.93 -18.00 14.30
C PRO A 229 21.47 -18.26 14.66
N ILE A 230 21.12 -18.22 15.95
CA ILE A 230 19.79 -18.54 16.44
C ILE A 230 18.88 -17.33 16.19
N ILE A 231 18.01 -17.45 15.20
CA ILE A 231 16.89 -16.54 15.04
C ILE A 231 15.95 -16.84 16.21
N LYS A 232 15.79 -15.89 17.14
CA LYS A 232 14.73 -15.93 18.14
C LYS A 232 13.40 -15.60 17.48
N SER A 233 12.97 -16.44 16.56
CA SER A 233 11.62 -16.42 16.00
C SER A 233 10.74 -17.20 16.96
N ASP A 234 10.36 -16.55 18.06
CA ASP A 234 9.49 -17.18 19.08
C ASP A 234 8.08 -17.48 18.55
N ARG A 235 7.79 -17.07 17.30
CA ARG A 235 6.48 -17.12 16.63
C ARG A 235 6.68 -17.66 15.22
N ALA A 236 6.17 -18.87 14.95
CA ALA A 236 6.01 -19.36 13.60
C ALA A 236 4.78 -18.69 12.99
N LEU A 237 4.87 -18.24 11.73
CA LEU A 237 3.71 -17.72 11.01
C LEU A 237 2.78 -18.89 10.68
N ARG A 238 1.82 -19.11 11.57
CA ARG A 238 0.76 -20.11 11.41
C ARG A 238 -0.55 -19.37 11.49
N ARG A 239 -1.41 -19.63 10.51
CA ARG A 239 -2.75 -19.09 10.50
C ARG A 239 -3.50 -19.51 11.77
N ASP A 240 -4.02 -18.52 12.49
CA ASP A 240 -4.91 -18.73 13.62
C ASP A 240 -6.32 -19.07 13.08
N PRO A 241 -6.82 -20.30 13.29
CA PRO A 241 -8.15 -20.69 12.82
C PRO A 241 -9.28 -19.94 13.53
N ASP A 242 -9.01 -19.38 14.71
CA ASP A 242 -9.98 -18.65 15.53
C ASP A 242 -9.92 -17.13 15.29
N TYR A 243 -9.04 -16.66 14.40
CA TYR A 243 -8.91 -15.25 14.06
C TYR A 243 -10.24 -14.67 13.55
N LYS A 244 -10.66 -13.59 14.20
CA LYS A 244 -11.75 -12.72 13.76
C LYS A 244 -11.19 -11.31 13.61
N PRO A 245 -11.38 -10.66 12.45
CA PRO A 245 -10.88 -9.32 12.22
C PRO A 245 -11.64 -8.30 13.06
N GLU A 246 -10.89 -7.42 13.72
CA GLU A 246 -11.37 -6.31 14.54
C GLU A 246 -10.58 -5.05 14.18
N PHE A 247 -10.77 -4.55 12.95
CA PHE A 247 -10.04 -3.39 12.45
C PHE A 247 -10.45 -2.11 13.20
N PRO A 248 -9.49 -1.34 13.75
CA PRO A 248 -9.78 -0.06 14.39
C PRO A 248 -10.48 0.90 13.45
N ASN A 249 -11.46 1.65 13.98
CA ASN A 249 -12.22 2.66 13.24
C ASN A 249 -12.98 2.09 12.02
N THR A 250 -13.48 0.85 12.12
CA THR A 250 -14.34 0.20 11.12
C THR A 250 -15.64 -0.35 11.74
N PRO A 251 -16.73 -0.56 10.97
CA PRO A 251 -16.87 -0.24 9.54
C PRO A 251 -16.85 1.26 9.27
N ILE A 252 -16.34 1.66 8.10
CA ILE A 252 -16.41 3.05 7.65
C ILE A 252 -17.87 3.37 7.31
N VAL A 253 -18.39 4.45 7.90
CA VAL A 253 -19.78 4.90 7.70
C VAL A 253 -19.77 6.14 6.82
N LEU A 254 -20.45 6.07 5.67
CA LEU A 254 -20.66 7.20 4.79
C LEU A 254 -21.98 7.88 5.15
N THR A 255 -21.95 9.20 5.28
CA THR A 255 -23.14 10.04 5.49
C THR A 255 -23.24 11.02 4.35
N GLU A 256 -24.38 11.03 3.66
CA GLU A 256 -24.66 12.03 2.64
C GLU A 256 -25.00 13.38 3.27
N LEU A 257 -24.31 14.42 2.84
CA LEU A 257 -24.56 15.79 3.27
C LEU A 257 -25.14 16.58 2.08
N PRO A 258 -26.43 16.97 2.13
CA PRO A 258 -27.02 17.76 1.06
C PRO A 258 -26.44 19.18 1.07
N ILE A 259 -25.79 19.56 -0.02
CA ILE A 259 -25.25 20.91 -0.22
C ILE A 259 -26.04 21.58 -1.32
N THR A 260 -26.69 22.70 -1.00
CA THR A 260 -27.39 23.53 -2.00
C THR A 260 -26.49 24.66 -2.42
N LEU A 261 -26.21 24.75 -3.72
CA LEU A 261 -25.43 25.84 -4.31
C LEU A 261 -26.32 26.82 -5.06
N THR A 262 -26.02 28.11 -4.95
CA THR A 262 -26.61 29.17 -5.78
C THR A 262 -26.15 29.04 -7.23
N ALA A 263 -26.83 29.71 -8.17
CA ALA A 263 -26.43 29.71 -9.58
C ALA A 263 -25.00 30.25 -9.79
N GLU A 264 -24.58 31.22 -8.97
CA GLU A 264 -23.22 31.77 -8.99
C GLU A 264 -22.20 30.74 -8.50
N GLU A 265 -22.48 30.07 -7.39
CA GLU A 265 -21.61 29.02 -6.84
C GLU A 265 -21.50 27.81 -7.77
N ILE A 266 -22.58 27.43 -8.46
CA ILE A 266 -22.55 26.39 -9.49
C ILE A 266 -21.64 26.81 -10.65
N ALA A 267 -21.68 28.07 -11.08
CA ALA A 267 -20.80 28.56 -12.12
C ALA A 267 -19.32 28.53 -11.68
N MET A 268 -19.04 28.92 -10.42
CA MET A 268 -17.72 28.82 -9.82
C MET A 268 -17.24 27.36 -9.74
N PHE A 269 -18.07 26.47 -9.23
CA PHE A 269 -17.78 25.04 -9.13
C PHE A 269 -17.45 24.43 -10.50
N ASN A 270 -18.28 24.68 -11.51
CA ASN A 270 -18.05 24.18 -12.87
C ASN A 270 -16.78 24.74 -13.53
N ALA A 271 -16.30 25.92 -13.11
CA ALA A 271 -15.06 26.50 -13.63
C ALA A 271 -13.79 25.82 -13.10
N VAL A 272 -13.86 25.13 -11.94
CA VAL A 272 -12.69 24.54 -11.26
C VAL A 272 -12.79 23.03 -11.04
N LYS A 273 -13.97 22.42 -11.26
CA LYS A 273 -14.15 20.99 -11.06
C LYS A 273 -13.25 20.17 -11.98
N LEU A 274 -12.64 19.13 -11.43
CA LEU A 274 -11.71 18.25 -12.14
C LEU A 274 -12.47 17.18 -12.93
N THR A 275 -13.16 17.60 -14.00
CA THR A 275 -14.00 16.72 -14.86
C THR A 275 -13.22 15.53 -15.42
N ASP A 276 -11.93 15.70 -15.72
CA ASP A 276 -11.09 14.61 -16.23
C ASP A 276 -10.87 13.48 -15.20
N ILE A 277 -11.04 13.77 -13.91
CA ILE A 277 -10.89 12.82 -12.81
C ILE A 277 -12.26 12.28 -12.37
N TYR A 278 -13.24 13.17 -12.17
CA TYR A 278 -14.51 12.82 -11.53
C TYR A 278 -15.67 12.64 -12.50
N GLY A 279 -15.51 13.02 -13.78
CA GLY A 279 -16.59 12.96 -14.76
C GLY A 279 -17.82 13.73 -14.30
N ASP A 280 -18.94 13.00 -14.17
CA ASP A 280 -20.24 13.54 -13.74
C ASP A 280 -20.48 13.42 -12.21
N ASP A 281 -19.49 12.93 -11.43
CA ASP A 281 -19.59 12.87 -9.96
C ASP A 281 -19.26 14.23 -9.33
N ASP A 282 -20.26 15.11 -9.36
CA ASP A 282 -20.13 16.46 -8.78
C ASP A 282 -19.86 16.42 -7.26
N ALA A 283 -20.30 15.38 -6.55
CA ALA A 283 -20.06 15.25 -5.11
C ALA A 283 -18.59 14.93 -4.80
N ALA A 284 -17.97 14.02 -5.56
CA ALA A 284 -16.54 13.74 -5.44
C ALA A 284 -15.70 14.95 -5.87
N ALA A 285 -16.08 15.64 -6.94
CA ALA A 285 -15.40 16.85 -7.38
C ALA A 285 -15.46 17.97 -6.32
N LEU A 286 -16.63 18.18 -5.69
CA LEU A 286 -16.79 19.18 -4.64
C LEU A 286 -15.98 18.81 -3.39
N ARG A 287 -15.97 17.52 -3.01
CA ARG A 287 -15.15 17.00 -1.90
C ARG A 287 -13.66 17.25 -2.14
N ASP A 288 -13.19 16.98 -3.36
CA ASP A 288 -11.80 17.23 -3.73
C ASP A 288 -11.43 18.71 -3.60
N ILE A 289 -12.26 19.61 -4.14
CA ILE A 289 -12.05 21.06 -4.03
C ILE A 289 -11.95 21.47 -2.56
N LEU A 290 -12.88 21.00 -1.73
CA LEU A 290 -12.92 21.34 -0.31
C LEU A 290 -11.65 20.88 0.42
N PHE A 291 -11.26 19.61 0.28
CA PHE A 291 -10.09 19.09 0.97
C PHE A 291 -8.77 19.60 0.39
N SER A 292 -8.70 19.90 -0.90
CA SER A 292 -7.55 20.57 -1.50
C SER A 292 -7.36 21.97 -0.95
N TRP A 293 -8.45 22.76 -0.85
CA TRP A 293 -8.41 24.07 -0.20
C TRP A 293 -8.01 23.95 1.28
N TRP A 294 -8.56 22.97 2.00
CA TRP A 294 -8.22 22.75 3.40
C TRP A 294 -6.74 22.39 3.58
N GLU A 295 -6.22 21.49 2.75
CA GLU A 295 -4.80 21.12 2.71
C GLU A 295 -3.92 22.35 2.48
N GLU A 296 -4.20 23.14 1.44
CA GLU A 296 -3.42 24.35 1.12
C GLU A 296 -3.51 25.44 2.20
N ARG A 297 -4.66 25.55 2.88
CA ARG A 297 -4.92 26.63 3.83
C ARG A 297 -4.40 26.34 5.23
N PHE A 298 -4.44 25.08 5.66
CA PHE A 298 -4.24 24.69 7.05
C PHE A 298 -3.07 23.73 7.27
N LEU A 299 -2.62 22.99 6.24
CA LEU A 299 -1.45 22.12 6.38
C LEU A 299 -0.17 22.91 6.15
N GLN A 300 0.48 23.29 7.24
CA GLN A 300 1.73 24.06 7.23
C GLN A 300 2.98 23.20 7.14
N ALA A 301 2.86 21.88 7.26
CA ALA A 301 4.00 20.98 7.30
C ALA A 301 4.20 20.25 5.97
N HIS A 302 5.43 20.28 5.46
CA HIS A 302 5.81 19.46 4.30
C HIS A 302 5.67 17.97 4.64
N ALA A 303 4.95 17.23 3.79
CA ALA A 303 4.87 15.77 3.83
C ALA A 303 4.36 15.16 5.16
N GLY A 304 3.45 15.84 5.87
CA GLY A 304 2.81 15.30 7.08
C GLY A 304 3.69 15.30 8.33
N ALA A 305 4.79 16.06 8.33
CA ALA A 305 5.55 16.33 9.56
C ALA A 305 4.67 17.06 10.58
N PRO A 306 4.84 16.85 11.90
CA PRO A 306 4.18 17.69 12.88
C PRO A 306 4.68 19.14 12.76
N ALA A 307 3.80 20.11 13.01
CA ALA A 307 4.24 21.47 13.25
C ALA A 307 5.06 21.48 14.55
N ILE A 308 6.39 21.57 14.44
CA ILE A 308 7.26 21.77 15.59
C ILE A 308 7.22 23.26 15.89
N GLU A 309 6.56 23.64 16.99
CA GLU A 309 6.63 25.02 17.49
C GLU A 309 8.11 25.38 17.73
N ALA A 310 8.55 26.49 17.13
CA ALA A 310 9.91 27.02 17.27
C ALA A 310 10.09 27.79 18.58
#